data_AF-A0A382NWP5-F1
#
_entry.id   AF-A0A382NWP5-F1
#
_cell.length_a   1.000
_cell.length_b   1.000
_cell.length_c   1.000
_cell.angle_alpha   90.00
_cell.angle_beta   90.00
_cell.angle_gamma   90.00
#
_symmetry.space_group_name_H-M   'P 1'
#
loop_
_entity.id
_entity.type
_entity.pdbx_description
1 polymer ?
#
loop_
_entity_poly.entity_id
_entity_poly.type
_entity_poly.pdbx_seq_one_letter_code
_entity_poly.pdbx_strand_id
1 'polypeptide(L)'
;MKFFLIIGGTGVMGTSAIRAIHKHFDQNIMIIANWYGKEIPEFQIEGVNHTIFGDINSPNCREQIKSFNNGKFDYMFYATALGDVGIPIKDA
;
A
#
# COMPACT_ATOMS: atom_id res chain seq x y z
N MET A 1 -2.33 -18.25 2.79
CA MET A 1 -2.33 -16.80 3.04
C MET A 1 -1.31 -16.16 2.14
N LYS A 2 -1.71 -15.21 1.29
CA LYS A 2 -0.79 -14.44 0.43
C LYS A 2 -0.52 -13.06 1.02
N PHE A 3 0.72 -12.59 0.94
CA PHE A 3 1.14 -11.28 1.42
C PHE A 3 1.38 -10.31 0.26
N PHE A 4 0.73 -9.17 0.31
CA PHE A 4 0.84 -8.09 -0.65
C PHE A 4 1.44 -6.85 0.01
N LEU A 5 2.44 -6.26 -0.63
CA LEU A 5 2.99 -4.96 -0.24
C LEU A 5 2.63 -3.91 -1.29
N ILE A 6 2.07 -2.79 -0.84
CA ILE A 6 1.80 -1.62 -1.69
C ILE A 6 2.59 -0.43 -1.15
N ILE A 7 3.52 0.09 -1.94
CA ILE A 7 4.22 1.35 -1.65
C ILE A 7 3.51 2.46 -2.43
N GLY A 8 3.08 3.53 -1.74
CA GLY A 8 2.22 4.57 -2.33
C GLY A 8 0.74 4.19 -2.34
N GLY A 9 0.26 3.57 -1.26
CA GLY A 9 -1.09 3.00 -1.15
C GLY A 9 -2.24 4.02 -1.19
N THR A 10 -1.98 5.30 -0.92
CA THR A 10 -2.97 6.39 -1.04
C THR A 10 -3.12 6.92 -2.46
N GLY A 11 -2.18 6.62 -3.36
CA GLY A 11 -2.23 7.07 -4.75
C GLY A 11 -3.28 6.33 -5.58
N VAL A 12 -3.60 6.88 -6.75
CA VAL A 12 -4.56 6.30 -7.71
C VAL A 12 -4.19 4.86 -8.08
N MET A 13 -2.90 4.59 -8.33
CA MET A 13 -2.45 3.23 -8.63
C MET A 13 -2.58 2.33 -7.40
N GLY A 14 -2.08 2.76 -6.23
CA GLY A 14 -2.13 1.97 -4.99
C GLY A 14 -3.54 1.53 -4.61
N THR A 15 -4.49 2.46 -4.61
CA THR A 15 -5.91 2.18 -4.35
C THR A 15 -6.53 1.26 -5.41
N SER A 16 -6.15 1.42 -6.68
CA SER A 16 -6.59 0.52 -7.76
C SER A 16 -6.03 -0.90 -7.59
N ALA A 17 -4.78 -1.04 -7.18
CA ALA A 17 -4.16 -2.33 -6.90
C ALA A 17 -4.85 -3.03 -5.72
N ILE A 18 -5.14 -2.33 -4.62
CA ILE A 18 -5.88 -2.88 -3.47
C ILE A 18 -7.25 -3.43 -3.91
N ARG A 19 -8.00 -2.66 -4.72
CA ARG A 19 -9.30 -3.12 -5.26
C ARG A 19 -9.17 -4.33 -6.18
N ALA A 20 -8.12 -4.37 -7.01
CA ALA A 20 -7.86 -5.50 -7.88
C ALA A 20 -7.49 -6.76 -7.09
N ILE A 21 -6.70 -6.62 -6.02
CA ILE A 21 -6.34 -7.74 -5.13
C ILE A 21 -7.62 -8.37 -4.54
N HIS A 22 -8.49 -7.55 -3.94
CA HIS A 22 -9.77 -8.04 -3.39
C HIS A 22 -10.68 -8.70 -4.44
N LYS A 23 -10.63 -8.24 -5.69
CA LYS A 23 -11.46 -8.80 -6.77
C LYS A 23 -10.95 -10.14 -7.30
N HIS A 24 -9.63 -10.35 -7.33
CA HIS A 24 -9.01 -11.45 -8.07
C HIS A 24 -8.36 -12.52 -7.19
N PHE A 25 -8.21 -12.27 -5.88
CA PHE A 25 -7.65 -13.22 -4.94
C PHE A 25 -8.70 -13.68 -3.92
N ASP A 26 -8.46 -14.84 -3.32
CA ASP A 26 -9.34 -15.40 -2.27
C ASP A 26 -9.33 -14.52 -1.00
N GLN A 27 -10.17 -14.85 -0.01
CA GLN A 27 -10.25 -14.11 1.25
C GLN A 27 -9.05 -14.34 2.18
N ASN A 28 -8.08 -15.18 1.80
CA ASN A 28 -6.91 -15.51 2.62
C ASN A 28 -5.69 -14.66 2.21
N ILE A 29 -5.84 -13.34 2.32
CA ILE A 29 -4.85 -12.34 1.92
C ILE A 29 -4.48 -11.40 3.08
N MET A 30 -3.24 -10.93 3.07
CA MET A 30 -2.70 -9.93 3.98
C MET A 30 -2.14 -8.77 3.15
N ILE A 31 -2.71 -7.59 3.27
CA ILE A 31 -2.34 -6.40 2.53
C ILE A 31 -1.69 -5.39 3.47
N ILE A 32 -0.42 -5.06 3.20
CA ILE A 32 0.35 -4.02 3.89
C ILE A 32 0.52 -2.86 2.93
N ALA A 33 0.08 -1.67 3.30
CA ALA A 33 0.20 -0.50 2.47
C ALA A 33 0.96 0.63 3.18
N ASN A 34 1.99 1.13 2.49
CA ASN A 34 2.75 2.31 2.90
C ASN A 34 2.21 3.56 2.20
N TRP A 35 2.18 4.68 2.92
CA TRP A 35 1.95 6.00 2.36
C TRP A 35 2.83 7.05 3.03
N TYR A 36 3.00 8.17 2.33
CA TYR A 36 3.82 9.28 2.81
C TYR A 36 3.22 10.61 2.33
N GLY A 37 3.43 11.67 3.10
CA GLY A 37 2.85 12.99 2.85
C GLY A 37 2.67 13.77 4.15
N LYS A 38 1.68 14.66 4.19
CA LYS A 38 1.26 15.30 5.45
C LYS A 38 0.62 14.26 6.35
N GLU A 39 1.23 14.00 7.50
CA GLU A 39 0.73 13.01 8.44
C GLU A 39 -0.70 13.34 8.90
N ILE A 40 -1.54 12.32 8.90
CA ILE A 40 -2.91 12.38 9.41
C ILE A 40 -2.95 11.34 10.54
N PRO A 41 -3.11 11.76 11.80
CA PRO A 41 -3.20 10.85 12.93
C PRO A 41 -4.29 9.80 12.70
N GLU A 42 -3.99 8.55 13.07
CA GLU A 42 -4.91 7.41 13.00
C GLU A 42 -5.44 7.06 11.59
N PHE A 43 -4.88 7.67 10.54
CA PHE A 43 -5.29 7.37 9.17
C PHE A 43 -5.06 5.91 8.82
N GLN A 44 -6.08 5.29 8.21
CA GLN A 44 -6.04 3.94 7.68
C GLN A 44 -6.43 3.96 6.21
N ILE A 45 -5.65 3.25 5.38
CA ILE A 45 -6.02 3.03 3.98
C ILE A 45 -7.15 2.00 3.97
N GLU A 46 -8.23 2.30 3.25
CA GLU A 46 -9.37 1.38 3.16
C GLU A 46 -8.98 0.07 2.47
N GLY A 47 -9.47 -1.05 3.02
CA GLY A 47 -9.27 -2.37 2.42
C GLY A 47 -7.88 -2.96 2.63
N VAL A 48 -7.06 -2.44 3.55
CA VAL A 48 -5.76 -3.03 3.91
C VAL A 48 -5.77 -3.54 5.35
N ASN A 49 -4.89 -4.49 5.66
CA ASN A 49 -4.74 -5.01 7.03
C ASN A 49 -3.84 -4.11 7.88
N HIS A 50 -2.82 -3.51 7.26
CA HIS A 50 -1.87 -2.63 7.94
C HIS A 50 -1.56 -1.40 7.09
N THR A 51 -1.70 -0.22 7.69
CA THR A 51 -1.26 1.05 7.14
C THR A 51 0.04 1.48 7.81
N ILE A 52 1.05 1.84 7.01
CA ILE A 52 2.35 2.31 7.49
C ILE A 52 2.59 3.71 6.95
N PHE A 53 2.66 4.70 7.84
CA PHE A 53 3.06 6.06 7.48
C PHE A 53 4.59 6.19 7.51
N GLY A 54 5.18 6.69 6.43
CA GLY A 54 6.61 7.03 6.42
C GLY A 54 7.22 7.05 5.01
N ASP A 55 8.30 7.80 4.85
CA ASP A 55 9.10 7.78 3.63
C ASP A 55 9.74 6.39 3.46
N ILE A 56 9.50 5.75 2.32
CA ILE A 56 10.04 4.42 2.02
C ILE A 56 11.58 4.39 1.96
N ASN A 57 12.22 5.55 1.79
CA ASN A 57 13.68 5.68 1.86
C ASN A 57 14.21 5.67 3.30
N SER A 58 13.34 5.92 4.30
CA SER A 58 13.69 5.85 5.71
C SER A 58 13.99 4.42 6.14
N PRO A 59 15.13 4.15 6.78
CA PRO A 59 15.42 2.84 7.38
C PRO A 59 14.33 2.38 8.33
N ASN A 60 13.78 3.27 9.17
CA ASN A 60 12.72 2.91 10.11
C ASN A 60 11.46 2.41 9.39
N CYS A 61 11.03 3.09 8.32
CA CYS A 61 9.88 2.66 7.53
C CYS A 61 10.12 1.27 6.92
N ARG A 62 11.32 1.01 6.40
CA ARG A 62 11.68 -0.30 5.85
C ARG A 62 11.74 -1.39 6.91
N GLU A 63 12.24 -1.11 8.10
CA GLU A 63 12.25 -2.07 9.20
C GLU A 63 10.83 -2.38 9.72
N GLN A 64 9.95 -1.38 9.78
CA GLN A 64 8.54 -1.63 10.09
C GLN A 64 7.88 -2.53 9.04
N ILE A 65 8.09 -2.27 7.74
CA ILE A 65 7.59 -3.13 6.67
C ILE A 65 8.15 -4.55 6.80
N LYS A 66 9.44 -4.72 7.10
CA LYS A 66 10.08 -6.02 7.28
C LYS A 66 9.57 -6.80 8.50
N SER A 67 9.04 -6.12 9.51
CA SER A 67 8.46 -6.80 10.67
C SER A 67 7.25 -7.68 10.28
N PHE A 68 6.59 -7.39 9.15
CA PHE A 68 5.54 -8.22 8.58
C PHE A 68 6.13 -9.38 7.77
N ASN A 69 5.76 -10.61 8.13
CA ASN A 69 6.17 -11.85 7.46
C ASN A 69 7.69 -11.97 7.21
N ASN A 70 8.50 -11.43 8.13
CA ASN A 70 9.97 -11.35 8.03
C ASN A 70 10.44 -10.75 6.68
N GLY A 71 9.70 -9.75 6.17
CA GLY A 71 9.98 -9.03 4.93
C GLY A 71 9.71 -9.80 3.65
N LYS A 72 9.04 -10.96 3.73
CA LYS A 72 8.67 -11.76 2.56
C LYS A 72 7.27 -11.40 2.08
N PHE A 73 7.14 -11.12 0.79
CA PHE A 73 5.86 -10.82 0.15
C PHE A 73 5.75 -11.63 -1.14
N ASP A 74 4.54 -12.11 -1.43
CA ASP A 74 4.25 -12.81 -2.69
C ASP A 74 4.21 -11.82 -3.87
N TYR A 75 3.69 -10.62 -3.61
CA TYR A 75 3.61 -9.55 -4.59
C TYR A 75 3.94 -8.19 -3.96
N MET A 76 4.60 -7.33 -4.74
CA MET A 76 4.87 -5.94 -4.37
C MET A 76 4.45 -5.01 -5.51
N PHE A 77 3.62 -4.03 -5.19
CA PHE A 77 3.28 -2.91 -6.06
C PHE A 77 4.03 -1.67 -5.57
N TYR A 78 4.98 -1.20 -6.38
CA TYR A 78 5.77 -0.02 -6.06
C TYR A 78 5.26 1.18 -6.86
N ALA A 79 4.40 1.98 -6.24
CA ALA A 79 3.56 2.97 -6.94
C ALA A 79 3.73 4.39 -6.40
N THR A 80 4.82 4.67 -5.67
CA THR A 80 5.14 6.05 -5.31
C THR A 80 5.52 6.84 -6.56
N ALA A 81 4.91 8.01 -6.73
CA ALA A 81 5.23 8.97 -7.78
C ALA A 81 5.15 10.37 -7.18
N LEU A 82 6.05 11.26 -7.60
CA LEU A 82 5.99 12.69 -7.27
C LEU A 82 5.35 13.43 -8.45
N GLY A 83 4.31 14.23 -8.19
CA GLY A 83 3.64 15.09 -9.18
C GLY A 83 2.16 14.79 -9.37
N ASP A 84 1.52 15.55 -10.27
CA ASP A 84 0.11 15.42 -10.60
C ASP A 84 -0.14 14.17 -11.45
N VAL A 85 -0.53 13.09 -10.78
CA VAL A 85 -1.12 11.92 -11.41
C VAL A 85 -2.63 12.17 -11.49
N GLY A 86 -3.17 12.22 -12.71
CA GLY A 86 -4.60 12.48 -12.94
C GLY A 86 -5.54 11.50 -12.24
N ILE A 87 -6.85 11.64 -12.47
CA ILE A 87 -7.86 10.83 -11.77
C ILE A 87 -8.06 9.45 -12.43
N PRO A 88 -8.53 8.42 -11.68
CA PRO A 88 -8.90 7.14 -12.28
C PRO A 88 -9.94 7.33 -13.39
N ILE A 89 -9.81 6.62 -14.53
CA ILE A 89 -10.74 6.74 -15.68
C ILE A 89 -12.21 6.48 -15.28
N LYS A 90 -12.46 5.61 -14.29
CA LYS A 90 -13.81 5.34 -13.79
C LYS A 90 -14.50 6.57 -13.16
N ASP A 91 -13.71 7.57 -12.77
CA ASP A 91 -14.16 8.81 -12.14
C ASP A 91 -13.93 10.03 -13.06
N ALA A 92 -13.48 9.81 -14.30
CA ALA A 92 -13.22 10.84 -15.31
C ALA A 92 -14.44 11.12 -16.21
#